data_AF-A0A918PFJ8-F1
#
_entry.id   AF-A0A918PFJ8-F1
#
_cell.length_a   1.000
_cell.length_b   1.000
_cell.length_c   1.000
_cell.angle_alpha   90.00
_cell.angle_beta   90.00
_cell.angle_gamma   90.00
#
_symmetry.space_group_name_H-M   'P 1'
#
loop_
_entity.id
_entity.type
_entity.pdbx_description
1 polymer ?
#
loop_
_entity_poly.entity_id
_entity_poly.type
_entity_poly.pdbx_seq_one_letter_code
_entity_poly.pdbx_strand_id
1 'polypeptide(L)'
;MRYGDPDDDDGGAETPPIRWLASRAGQTRVWSPPSVGEQVIVLAPDGQLAGAVALTGIWQDAFPPPGVTLTEFFLFADGARIAYDPVGHALSVTLPAGGTAEIDAPGGLTIRGDVSIEGTVTVSEDVTASGISLTGHKHGNVQSGTSQTGGPL
;
A
#
# COMPACT_ATOMS: atom_id res chain seq x y z
N MET A 1 27.44 -5.66 2.16
CA MET A 1 26.70 -6.86 2.62
C MET A 1 27.72 -7.82 3.22
N ARG A 2 27.42 -8.50 4.33
CA ARG A 2 28.33 -9.49 4.92
C ARG A 2 28.03 -10.89 4.37
N TYR A 3 29.08 -11.68 4.13
CA TYR A 3 29.00 -13.07 3.67
C TYR A 3 30.12 -13.90 4.33
N GLY A 4 29.90 -15.19 4.52
CA GLY A 4 30.81 -16.07 5.26
C GLY A 4 30.04 -16.97 6.23
N ASP A 5 30.75 -17.87 6.90
CA ASP A 5 30.18 -18.68 7.98
C ASP A 5 29.81 -17.76 9.17
N PRO A 6 28.55 -17.75 9.65
CA PRO A 6 28.18 -16.98 10.83
C PRO A 6 28.90 -17.41 12.11
N ASP A 7 29.44 -18.63 12.16
CA ASP A 7 30.13 -19.21 13.32
C ASP A 7 31.67 -19.04 13.25
N ASP A 8 32.20 -18.44 12.18
CA ASP A 8 33.63 -18.12 12.06
C ASP A 8 33.98 -16.84 12.85
N ASP A 9 34.98 -16.93 13.73
CA ASP A 9 35.51 -15.82 14.54
C ASP A 9 36.19 -14.70 13.70
N ASP A 10 36.41 -14.94 12.40
CA ASP A 10 37.06 -14.00 11.48
C ASP A 10 36.14 -12.84 11.04
N GLY A 11 34.89 -12.78 11.52
CA GLY A 11 33.99 -11.63 11.35
C GLY A 11 33.32 -11.53 9.97
N GLY A 12 33.47 -12.57 9.14
CA GLY A 12 32.96 -12.62 7.76
C GLY A 12 33.64 -11.61 6.83
N ALA A 13 33.33 -11.69 5.54
CA ALA A 13 33.79 -10.75 4.53
C ALA A 13 32.67 -9.79 4.12
N GLU A 14 33.04 -8.58 3.69
CA GLU A 14 32.10 -7.54 3.26
C GLU A 14 32.24 -7.25 1.77
N THR A 15 31.11 -7.24 1.06
CA THR A 15 31.07 -6.81 -0.34
C THR A 15 31.29 -5.29 -0.45
N PRO A 16 31.83 -4.78 -1.56
CA PRO A 16 31.64 -3.36 -1.91
C PRO A 16 30.13 -3.04 -2.05
N PRO A 17 29.74 -1.77 -2.22
CA PRO A 17 28.37 -1.42 -2.58
C PRO A 17 27.94 -2.15 -3.85
N ILE A 18 26.95 -3.03 -3.73
CA ILE A 18 26.39 -3.82 -4.82
C ILE A 18 24.93 -3.46 -5.03
N ARG A 19 24.42 -3.71 -6.23
CA ARG A 19 22.98 -3.56 -6.54
C ARG A 19 22.21 -4.75 -5.99
N TRP A 20 20.90 -4.58 -5.83
CA TRP A 20 19.97 -5.67 -5.55
C TRP A 20 19.04 -5.92 -6.74
N LEU A 21 18.50 -7.13 -6.81
CA LEU A 21 17.51 -7.52 -7.80
C LEU A 21 16.16 -6.90 -7.43
N ALA A 22 15.67 -5.98 -8.26
CA ALA A 22 14.28 -5.53 -8.20
C ALA A 22 13.40 -6.46 -9.04
N SER A 23 12.11 -6.58 -8.69
CA SER A 23 11.18 -7.42 -9.47
C SER A 23 11.06 -6.96 -10.93
N ARG A 24 11.12 -5.64 -11.18
CA ARG A 24 11.18 -5.01 -12.52
C ARG A 24 12.01 -3.73 -12.45
N ALA A 25 12.90 -3.53 -13.43
CA ALA A 25 13.77 -2.35 -13.54
C ALA A 25 13.82 -1.75 -14.97
N GLY A 26 12.75 -1.93 -15.76
CA GLY A 26 12.63 -1.43 -17.14
C GLY A 26 11.86 -0.11 -17.22
N GLN A 27 10.96 0.02 -18.20
CA GLN A 27 10.00 1.14 -18.22
C GLN A 27 9.08 1.08 -17.00
N THR A 28 8.53 -0.12 -16.72
CA THR A 28 7.92 -0.46 -15.43
C THR A 28 9.01 -0.74 -14.40
N ARG A 29 8.90 -0.10 -13.24
CA ARG A 29 9.86 -0.19 -12.14
C ARG A 29 9.11 -0.42 -10.83
N VAL A 30 9.63 -1.32 -10.00
CA VAL A 30 9.12 -1.56 -8.64
C VAL A 30 10.21 -1.18 -7.66
N TRP A 31 9.92 -0.21 -6.81
CA TRP A 31 10.84 0.21 -5.75
C TRP A 31 10.43 -0.47 -4.44
N SER A 32 11.24 -1.44 -4.01
CA SER A 32 11.12 -2.14 -2.73
C SER A 32 12.54 -2.42 -2.24
N PRO A 33 13.18 -1.45 -1.55
CA PRO A 33 14.56 -1.61 -1.11
C PRO A 33 14.64 -2.66 0.00
N PRO A 34 15.74 -3.44 0.07
CA PRO A 34 15.95 -4.38 1.17
C PRO A 34 16.15 -3.64 2.49
N SER A 35 15.79 -4.30 3.59
CA SER A 35 16.02 -3.78 4.94
C SER A 35 17.41 -4.16 5.46
N VAL A 36 17.96 -3.38 6.38
CA VAL A 36 19.19 -3.76 7.11
C VAL A 36 18.92 -5.06 7.88
N GLY A 37 19.81 -6.03 7.71
CA GLY A 37 19.68 -7.36 8.32
C GLY A 37 18.90 -8.35 7.47
N GLU A 38 18.32 -7.98 6.33
CA GLU A 38 17.61 -8.91 5.44
C GLU A 38 18.58 -9.91 4.81
N GLN A 39 18.27 -11.21 4.89
CA GLN A 39 19.06 -12.25 4.24
C GLN A 39 18.84 -12.23 2.73
N VAL A 40 19.94 -12.33 2.00
CA VAL A 40 19.95 -12.31 0.53
C VAL A 40 21.00 -13.29 0.01
N ILE A 41 20.88 -13.72 -1.25
CA ILE A 41 21.93 -14.46 -1.96
C ILE A 41 22.82 -13.47 -2.73
N VAL A 42 24.13 -13.61 -2.62
CA VAL A 42 25.09 -12.86 -3.46
C VAL A 42 25.35 -13.64 -4.74
N LEU A 43 24.95 -13.07 -5.88
CA LEU A 43 25.32 -13.58 -7.20
C LEU A 43 26.56 -12.83 -7.66
N ALA A 44 27.71 -13.50 -7.69
CA ALA A 44 28.99 -12.94 -8.13
C ALA A 44 29.47 -13.64 -9.43
N PRO A 45 29.10 -13.13 -10.61
CA PRO A 45 29.60 -13.66 -11.88
C PRO A 45 31.12 -13.70 -11.88
N ASP A 46 31.69 -14.81 -12.33
CA ASP A 46 33.13 -15.07 -12.35
C ASP A 46 33.83 -14.95 -10.98
N GLY A 47 33.08 -15.04 -9.88
CA GLY A 47 33.59 -14.88 -8.52
C GLY A 47 33.97 -13.44 -8.16
N GLN A 48 33.65 -12.46 -8.99
CA GLN A 48 34.07 -11.06 -8.80
C GLN A 48 32.98 -10.25 -8.06
N LEU A 49 33.27 -9.84 -6.83
CA LEU A 49 32.33 -9.09 -5.99
C LEU A 49 32.04 -7.68 -6.51
N ALA A 50 32.97 -7.08 -7.27
CA ALA A 50 32.77 -5.75 -7.86
C ALA A 50 31.57 -5.69 -8.83
N GLY A 51 31.20 -6.84 -9.42
CA GLY A 51 30.06 -6.97 -10.34
C GLY A 51 28.86 -7.69 -9.72
N ALA A 52 28.89 -8.00 -8.42
CA ALA A 52 27.89 -8.84 -7.80
C ALA A 52 26.53 -8.13 -7.65
N VAL A 53 25.48 -8.95 -7.53
CA VAL A 53 24.10 -8.51 -7.32
C VAL A 53 23.49 -9.32 -6.18
N ALA A 54 22.79 -8.65 -5.28
CA ALA A 54 22.04 -9.29 -4.20
C ALA A 54 20.65 -9.74 -4.69
N LEU A 55 20.29 -11.00 -4.49
CA LEU A 55 18.94 -11.55 -4.66
C LEU A 55 18.22 -11.58 -3.31
N THR A 56 17.20 -10.74 -3.15
CA THR A 56 16.46 -10.50 -1.90
C THR A 56 15.27 -11.46 -1.71
N GLY A 57 14.64 -11.43 -0.52
CA GLY A 57 13.40 -12.17 -0.25
C GLY A 57 13.58 -13.58 0.31
N ILE A 58 14.65 -13.82 1.08
CA ILE A 58 14.85 -15.09 1.79
C ILE A 58 14.32 -14.93 3.21
N TRP A 59 13.36 -15.77 3.58
CA TRP A 59 12.84 -15.79 4.94
C TRP A 59 13.89 -16.30 5.92
N GLN A 60 13.93 -15.67 7.10
CA GLN A 60 14.89 -15.96 8.15
C GLN A 60 14.24 -15.72 9.52
N ASP A 61 14.85 -16.18 10.60
CA ASP A 61 14.27 -16.02 11.95
C ASP A 61 14.05 -14.56 12.36
N ALA A 62 14.92 -13.64 11.92
CA ALA A 62 14.76 -12.21 12.17
C ALA A 62 13.61 -11.56 11.36
N PHE A 63 13.29 -12.12 10.19
CA PHE A 63 12.21 -11.68 9.30
C PHE A 63 11.45 -12.91 8.77
N PRO A 64 10.61 -13.55 9.60
CA PRO A 64 9.92 -14.78 9.24
C PRO A 64 8.84 -14.51 8.19
N PRO A 65 8.34 -15.57 7.50
CA PRO A 65 7.19 -15.42 6.60
C PRO A 65 6.01 -14.79 7.36
N PRO A 66 5.36 -13.75 6.81
CA PRO A 66 4.35 -13.00 7.56
C PRO A 66 2.99 -13.72 7.64
N GLY A 67 2.81 -14.83 6.92
CA GLY A 67 1.54 -15.54 6.84
C GLY A 67 1.70 -17.04 6.63
N VAL A 68 0.64 -17.78 6.94
CA VAL A 68 0.56 -19.26 6.84
C VAL A 68 -0.69 -19.73 6.09
N THR A 69 -1.44 -18.80 5.50
CA THR A 69 -2.73 -19.03 4.83
C THR A 69 -2.63 -18.70 3.34
N LEU A 70 -3.68 -18.97 2.57
CA LEU A 70 -3.77 -18.58 1.16
C LEU A 70 -4.01 -17.08 0.93
N THR A 71 -4.28 -16.29 1.99
CA THR A 71 -4.35 -14.83 1.86
C THR A 71 -3.01 -14.26 1.41
N GLU A 72 -3.00 -13.61 0.26
CA GLU A 72 -1.83 -12.93 -0.29
C GLU A 72 -1.81 -11.48 0.19
N PHE A 73 -0.65 -10.95 0.59
CA PHE A 73 -0.57 -9.57 1.05
C PHE A 73 0.83 -8.97 1.01
N PHE A 74 0.86 -7.63 0.95
CA PHE A 74 2.02 -6.81 1.27
C PHE A 74 1.88 -6.31 2.71
N LEU A 75 2.90 -6.54 3.54
CA LEU A 75 3.01 -6.02 4.90
C LEU A 75 4.14 -5.00 4.96
N PHE A 76 3.81 -3.80 5.41
CA PHE A 76 4.79 -2.72 5.58
C PHE A 76 5.33 -2.70 7.01
N ALA A 77 6.51 -2.09 7.20
CA ALA A 77 7.23 -2.11 8.48
C ALA A 77 6.46 -1.45 9.64
N ASP A 78 5.54 -0.54 9.35
CA ASP A 78 4.66 0.13 10.32
C ASP A 78 3.35 -0.64 10.61
N GLY A 79 3.18 -1.82 10.00
CA GLY A 79 1.99 -2.66 10.13
C GLY A 79 0.88 -2.35 9.12
N ALA A 80 1.06 -1.39 8.19
CA ALA A 80 0.14 -1.23 7.08
C ALA A 80 0.08 -2.49 6.22
N ARG A 81 -1.07 -2.78 5.61
CA ARG A 81 -1.30 -4.01 4.85
C ARG A 81 -2.23 -3.81 3.66
N ILE A 82 -1.89 -4.42 2.54
CA ILE A 82 -2.78 -4.61 1.37
C ILE A 82 -2.91 -6.12 1.18
N ALA A 83 -4.11 -6.66 1.29
CA ALA A 83 -4.34 -8.11 1.33
C ALA A 83 -5.55 -8.56 0.52
N TYR A 84 -5.42 -9.70 -0.15
CA TYR A 84 -6.51 -10.39 -0.83
C TYR A 84 -6.69 -11.80 -0.28
N ASP A 85 -7.90 -12.09 0.23
CA ASP A 85 -8.32 -13.43 0.65
C ASP A 85 -9.11 -14.11 -0.47
N PRO A 86 -8.55 -15.15 -1.13
CA PRO A 86 -9.24 -15.85 -2.20
C PRO A 86 -10.40 -16.74 -1.71
N VAL A 87 -10.42 -17.12 -0.42
CA VAL A 87 -11.50 -17.96 0.15
C VAL A 87 -12.71 -17.10 0.50
N GLY A 88 -12.51 -15.98 1.19
CA GLY A 88 -13.56 -15.03 1.53
C GLY A 88 -13.92 -14.05 0.40
N HIS A 89 -13.18 -14.06 -0.71
CA HIS A 89 -13.32 -13.10 -1.82
C HIS A 89 -13.19 -11.64 -1.38
N ALA A 90 -12.26 -11.36 -0.47
CA ALA A 90 -12.15 -10.06 0.19
C ALA A 90 -10.81 -9.36 -0.10
N LEU A 91 -10.88 -8.14 -0.62
CA LEU A 91 -9.74 -7.21 -0.67
C LEU A 91 -9.80 -6.29 0.54
N SER A 92 -8.67 -6.10 1.22
CA SER A 92 -8.54 -5.17 2.34
C SER A 92 -7.29 -4.31 2.22
N VAL A 93 -7.42 -3.05 2.62
CA VAL A 93 -6.33 -2.10 2.81
C VAL A 93 -6.47 -1.56 4.22
N THR A 94 -5.47 -1.77 5.07
CA THR A 94 -5.50 -1.37 6.48
C THR A 94 -4.23 -0.61 6.81
N LEU A 95 -4.38 0.53 7.47
CA LEU A 95 -3.28 1.40 7.90
C LEU A 95 -3.22 1.42 9.44
N PRO A 96 -2.03 1.60 10.04
CA PRO A 96 -1.90 1.81 11.47
C PRO A 96 -2.57 3.12 11.91
N ALA A 97 -2.73 3.32 13.22
CA ALA A 97 -3.31 4.54 13.77
C ALA A 97 -2.56 5.80 13.27
N GLY A 98 -3.33 6.78 12.78
CA GLY A 98 -2.79 8.00 12.18
C GLY A 98 -2.41 7.88 10.70
N GLY A 99 -2.58 6.70 10.09
CA GLY A 99 -2.37 6.51 8.66
C GLY A 99 -3.39 7.27 7.80
N THR A 100 -2.96 7.70 6.62
CA THR A 100 -3.78 8.42 5.63
C THR A 100 -3.76 7.68 4.30
N ALA A 101 -4.87 7.75 3.55
CA ALA A 101 -4.96 7.23 2.19
C ALA A 101 -5.42 8.33 1.24
N GLU A 102 -4.80 8.40 0.06
CA GLU A 102 -5.13 9.37 -0.99
C GLU A 102 -5.25 8.63 -2.33
N ILE A 103 -6.23 9.04 -3.13
CA ILE A 103 -6.41 8.58 -4.51
C ILE A 103 -6.51 9.83 -5.38
N ASP A 104 -5.41 10.18 -6.06
CA ASP A 104 -5.40 11.23 -7.09
C ASP A 104 -5.67 10.59 -8.47
N ALA A 105 -6.87 10.84 -8.99
CA ALA A 105 -7.33 10.32 -10.28
C ALA A 105 -7.96 11.46 -11.11
N PRO A 106 -7.15 12.23 -11.87
CA PRO A 106 -7.64 13.41 -12.60
C PRO A 106 -8.71 13.12 -13.65
N GLY A 107 -8.80 11.87 -14.13
CA GLY A 107 -9.85 11.40 -15.04
C GLY A 107 -11.15 10.96 -14.35
N GLY A 108 -11.19 10.98 -13.02
CA GLY A 108 -12.31 10.53 -12.19
C GLY A 108 -12.10 9.15 -11.54
N LEU A 109 -12.88 8.90 -10.49
CA LEU A 109 -12.96 7.63 -9.76
C LEU A 109 -14.38 7.07 -9.92
N THR A 110 -14.50 5.76 -10.21
CA THR A 110 -15.79 5.05 -10.25
C THR A 110 -15.81 3.94 -9.22
N ILE A 111 -16.82 3.93 -8.35
CA ILE A 111 -17.07 2.86 -7.37
C ILE A 111 -18.39 2.19 -7.72
N ARG A 112 -18.42 0.86 -7.80
CA ARG A 112 -19.62 0.07 -8.12
C ARG A 112 -19.93 -0.88 -6.97
N GLY A 113 -21.08 -0.67 -6.35
CA GLY A 113 -21.55 -1.41 -5.18
C GLY A 113 -21.99 -0.46 -4.08
N ASP A 114 -22.50 -1.04 -2.99
CA ASP A 114 -22.87 -0.28 -1.81
C ASP A 114 -21.62 0.24 -1.11
N VAL A 115 -21.68 1.49 -0.63
CA VAL A 115 -20.55 2.17 0.02
C VAL A 115 -20.96 2.62 1.42
N SER A 116 -20.22 2.17 2.41
CA SER A 116 -20.31 2.67 3.79
C SER A 116 -19.13 3.61 4.07
N ILE A 117 -19.41 4.79 4.61
CA ILE A 117 -18.40 5.77 5.03
C ILE A 117 -18.67 6.13 6.48
N GLU A 118 -17.75 5.75 7.35
CA GLU A 118 -17.78 6.09 8.77
C GLU A 118 -16.95 7.35 9.01
N GLY A 119 -17.61 8.51 8.97
CA GLY A 119 -16.97 9.81 9.14
C GLY A 119 -17.64 10.90 8.32
N THR A 120 -16.98 12.04 8.20
CA THR A 120 -17.46 13.16 7.40
C THR A 120 -17.05 13.02 5.95
N VAL A 121 -17.99 13.30 5.02
CA VAL A 121 -17.70 13.45 3.59
C VAL A 121 -17.75 14.94 3.24
N THR A 122 -16.68 15.44 2.64
CA THR A 122 -16.64 16.80 2.07
C THR A 122 -16.51 16.69 0.56
N VAL A 123 -17.41 17.34 -0.17
CA VAL A 123 -17.41 17.41 -1.64
C VAL A 123 -17.33 18.89 -2.01
N SER A 124 -16.36 19.25 -2.85
CA SER A 124 -16.12 20.66 -3.22
C SER A 124 -17.16 21.19 -4.21
N GLU A 125 -17.72 20.30 -5.01
CA GLU A 125 -18.74 20.59 -6.03
C GLU A 125 -20.12 20.07 -5.57
N ASP A 126 -20.90 19.50 -6.49
CA ASP A 126 -22.23 18.98 -6.19
C ASP A 126 -22.23 17.48 -5.85
N VAL A 127 -23.23 17.07 -5.06
CA VAL A 127 -23.58 15.66 -4.87
C VAL A 127 -24.88 15.40 -5.62
N THR A 128 -24.83 14.52 -6.61
CA THR A 128 -26.03 14.13 -7.37
C THR A 128 -26.49 12.73 -6.98
N ALA A 129 -27.69 12.61 -6.42
CA ALA A 129 -28.32 11.34 -6.09
C ALA A 129 -29.54 11.11 -6.99
N SER A 130 -29.51 10.06 -7.81
CA SER A 130 -30.60 9.74 -8.77
C SER A 130 -31.00 10.93 -9.66
N GLY A 131 -30.03 11.75 -10.07
CA GLY A 131 -30.25 12.96 -10.89
C GLY A 131 -30.66 14.21 -10.12
N ILE A 132 -30.77 14.16 -8.78
CA ILE A 132 -31.10 15.29 -7.92
C ILE A 132 -29.83 15.89 -7.34
N SER A 133 -29.62 17.19 -7.58
CA SER A 133 -28.50 17.99 -7.06
C SER A 133 -28.70 18.36 -5.59
N LEU A 134 -27.72 18.08 -4.73
CA LEU A 134 -27.76 18.47 -3.31
C LEU A 134 -27.76 20.00 -3.17
N THR A 135 -26.95 20.70 -3.96
CA THR A 135 -26.81 22.17 -3.88
C THR A 135 -27.90 22.93 -4.65
N GLY A 136 -28.58 22.29 -5.60
CA GLY A 136 -29.55 22.92 -6.50
C GLY A 136 -31.00 22.42 -6.40
N HIS A 137 -31.32 21.43 -5.56
CA HIS A 137 -32.68 20.92 -5.47
C HIS A 137 -33.68 21.97 -4.97
N LYS A 138 -34.92 21.87 -5.45
CA LYS A 138 -36.03 22.74 -5.05
C LYS A 138 -37.10 21.90 -4.35
N HIS A 139 -37.76 22.52 -3.38
CA HIS A 139 -38.93 21.93 -2.73
C HIS A 139 -40.20 22.54 -3.34
N GLY A 140 -41.13 21.67 -3.76
CA GLY A 140 -42.47 22.07 -4.21
C GLY A 140 -43.49 22.07 -3.06
N ASN A 141 -44.71 22.51 -3.35
CA ASN A 141 -45.87 22.46 -2.43
C ASN A 141 -45.69 23.21 -1.11
N VAL A 142 -44.89 24.27 -1.13
CA VAL A 142 -44.69 25.18 0.01
C VAL A 142 -45.12 26.59 -0.38
N GLN A 143 -45.75 27.31 0.55
CA GLN A 143 -46.00 28.74 0.38
C GLN A 143 -44.69 29.50 0.61
N SER A 144 -44.30 30.35 -0.35
CA SER A 144 -43.10 31.17 -0.19
C SER A 144 -43.29 32.18 0.94
N GLY A 145 -42.27 32.32 1.77
CA GLY A 145 -42.21 33.29 2.86
C GLY A 145 -40.84 33.95 2.92
N THR A 146 -40.72 35.03 3.68
CA THR A 146 -39.46 35.80 3.83
C THR A 146 -38.56 35.27 4.94
N SER A 147 -39.04 34.29 5.72
CA SER A 147 -38.29 33.70 6.83
C SER A 147 -37.32 32.65 6.34
N GLN A 148 -36.13 32.58 6.94
CA GLN A 148 -35.20 31.47 6.74
C GLN A 148 -35.62 30.28 7.60
N THR A 149 -35.42 29.07 7.09
CA THR A 149 -35.58 27.87 7.92
C THR A 149 -34.50 27.86 9.00
N GLY A 150 -34.74 27.12 10.09
CA GLY A 150 -33.63 26.68 10.94
C GLY A 150 -32.65 25.79 10.16
N GLY A 151 -31.54 25.41 10.80
CA GLY A 151 -30.71 24.33 10.28
C GLY A 151 -31.51 23.03 10.13
N PRO A 152 -31.05 22.08 9.30
CA PRO A 152 -31.64 20.75 9.23
C PRO A 152 -31.76 20.16 10.65
N LEU A 153 -32.94 19.62 10.98
CA LEU A 153 -33.13 18.79 12.18
C LEU A 153 -32.65 17.37 11.93
#